data_AF-A0A2E5X4M2-F1
#
_entry.id   AF-A0A2E5X4M2-F1
#
_cell.length_a   1.000
_cell.length_b   1.000
_cell.length_c   1.000
_cell.angle_alpha   90.00
_cell.angle_beta   90.00
_cell.angle_gamma   90.00
#
_symmetry.space_group_name_H-M   'P 1'
#
loop_
_entity.id
_entity.type
_entity.pdbx_description
1 polymer ?
#
loop_
_entity_poly.entity_id
_entity_poly.type
_entity_poly.pdbx_seq_one_letter_code
_entity_poly.pdbx_strand_id
1 'polypeptide(L)'
;MNTEQWIEDREELCLPFQKDLSSLVDGELDEPAAARALVHLDACPGCQEFFSDIQRFVHLHQDMADPDRIMARMAQWSGRDLTQAAERADLDHRLATILYQLGKAYTLLAIDPGFRERVFEAPVAVDQVKHRGRGFVDGILAADRVADRSQDWREARHMLNGRLERITDPLEKGRRLLDSALTIDNSHEEARLYLAYILRHEGKRLKAAEAFREVFDTALNEANRGHAANQLGRLHAAEGDQREASKWYRWVVLSGLADRDDRFWVARFNLGLSYALDGDTERSLTGFRTLLDRHPSRVGAVAQLFANARSLRAAIDGQPGFAEALISRCPELFSAPTPGAGPAPELSE
;
A
#
# COMPACT_ATOMS: atom_id res chain seq x y z
N MET A 1 39.22 12.43 1.80
CA MET A 1 38.25 12.44 2.92
C MET A 1 36.87 12.42 2.29
N ASN A 2 36.09 11.39 2.61
CA ASN A 2 34.84 11.03 1.93
C ASN A 2 33.66 11.82 2.52
N THR A 3 32.72 12.28 1.70
CA THR A 3 31.58 13.12 2.13
C THR A 3 30.65 12.39 3.10
N GLU A 4 30.56 11.05 2.99
CA GLU A 4 29.81 10.19 3.91
C GLU A 4 30.41 10.21 5.33
N GLN A 5 31.75 10.26 5.44
CA GLN A 5 32.45 10.30 6.73
C GLN A 5 32.24 11.65 7.44
N TRP A 6 32.08 12.76 6.70
CA TRP A 6 31.73 14.08 7.23
C TRP A 6 30.27 14.22 7.70
N ILE A 7 29.37 13.38 7.19
CA ILE A 7 27.95 13.38 7.58
C ILE A 7 27.77 12.54 8.86
N GLU A 8 28.40 11.37 8.93
CA GLU A 8 28.41 10.52 10.13
C GLU A 8 29.11 11.21 11.32
N ASP A 9 30.27 11.86 11.09
CA ASP A 9 30.97 12.64 12.13
C ASP A 9 30.15 13.88 12.60
N ARG A 10 29.27 14.42 11.74
CA ARG A 10 28.38 15.54 12.09
C ARG A 10 27.20 15.08 12.94
N GLU A 11 26.63 13.92 12.67
CA GLU A 11 25.52 13.36 13.45
C GLU A 11 25.95 13.03 14.88
N GLU A 12 27.14 12.43 15.08
CA GLU A 12 27.66 12.14 16.42
C GLU A 12 27.92 13.40 17.25
N LEU A 13 28.38 14.50 16.62
CA LEU A 13 28.61 15.79 17.30
C LEU A 13 27.30 16.51 17.69
N CYS A 14 26.18 16.21 17.01
CA CYS A 14 24.89 16.85 17.26
C CYS A 14 24.04 16.13 18.31
N LEU A 15 24.30 14.85 18.60
CA LEU A 15 23.53 14.06 19.55
C LEU A 15 23.39 14.69 20.96
N PRO A 16 24.44 15.28 21.57
CA PRO A 16 24.31 15.94 22.86
C PRO A 16 23.39 17.17 22.80
N PHE A 17 23.44 17.93 21.70
CA PHE A 17 22.59 19.09 21.49
C PHE A 17 21.15 18.71 21.19
N GLN A 18 20.92 17.64 20.42
CA GLN A 18 19.58 17.09 20.20
C GLN A 18 18.93 16.62 21.51
N LYS A 19 19.70 15.98 22.39
CA LYS A 19 19.23 15.61 23.73
C LYS A 19 18.90 16.82 24.60
N ASP A 20 19.76 17.84 24.60
CA ASP A 20 19.50 19.10 25.30
C ASP A 20 18.22 19.77 24.72
N LEU A 21 18.09 19.86 23.40
CA LEU A 21 16.91 20.43 22.72
C LEU A 21 15.60 19.69 23.02
N SER A 22 15.63 18.36 23.14
CA SER A 22 14.47 17.58 23.60
C SER A 22 14.10 17.96 25.04
N SER A 23 15.10 18.00 25.92
CA SER A 23 14.91 18.35 27.34
C SER A 23 14.43 19.80 27.52
N LEU A 24 14.80 20.69 26.59
CA LEU A 24 14.34 22.08 26.54
C LEU A 24 12.84 22.17 26.24
N VAL A 25 12.32 21.33 25.34
CA VAL A 25 10.88 21.32 25.02
C VAL A 25 10.05 20.81 26.22
N ASP A 26 10.61 19.88 26.99
CA ASP A 26 9.98 19.33 28.20
C ASP A 26 10.17 20.22 29.45
N GLY A 27 10.95 21.30 29.34
CA GLY A 27 11.20 22.26 30.43
C GLY A 27 12.15 21.74 31.52
N GLU A 28 12.85 20.63 31.27
CA GLU A 28 13.76 19.98 32.21
C GLU A 28 15.22 20.44 32.07
N LEU A 29 15.51 21.29 31.08
CA LEU A 29 16.86 21.77 30.81
C LEU A 29 17.21 22.99 31.67
N ASP A 30 18.41 22.99 32.25
CA ASP A 30 18.90 24.15 33.01
C ASP A 30 19.25 25.34 32.09
N GLU A 31 19.21 26.55 32.66
CA GLU A 31 19.40 27.80 31.91
C GLU A 31 20.74 27.88 31.16
N PRO A 32 21.88 27.42 31.73
CA PRO A 32 23.16 27.38 31.02
C PRO A 32 23.20 26.39 29.84
N ALA A 33 22.61 25.19 29.98
CA ALA A 33 22.56 24.24 28.87
C ALA A 33 21.56 24.68 27.80
N ALA A 34 20.46 25.35 28.18
CA ALA A 34 19.50 25.94 27.25
C ALA A 34 20.15 27.01 26.37
N ALA A 35 20.90 27.94 26.96
CA ALA A 35 21.62 28.96 26.20
C ALA A 35 22.62 28.34 25.21
N ARG A 36 23.35 27.30 25.64
CA ARG A 36 24.30 26.58 24.79
C ARG A 36 23.62 25.84 23.63
N ALA A 37 22.49 25.19 23.89
CA ALA A 37 21.71 24.47 22.89
C ALA A 37 21.11 25.42 21.83
N LEU A 38 20.60 26.58 22.25
CA LEU A 38 20.06 27.60 21.36
C LEU A 38 21.15 28.24 20.46
N VAL A 39 22.35 28.49 20.99
CA VAL A 39 23.47 28.99 20.18
C VAL A 39 23.88 27.97 19.10
N HIS A 40 23.85 26.68 19.42
CA HIS A 40 24.13 25.63 18.44
C HIS A 40 22.98 25.50 17.41
N LEU A 41 21.73 25.64 17.86
CA LEU A 41 20.54 25.61 17.01
C LEU A 41 20.60 26.69 15.91
N ASP A 42 21.06 27.90 16.23
CA ASP A 42 21.19 28.98 15.23
C ASP A 42 22.22 28.69 14.13
N ALA A 43 23.20 27.83 14.40
CA ALA A 43 24.31 27.54 13.48
C ALA A 43 24.20 26.18 12.77
N CYS A 44 23.28 25.30 13.18
CA CYS A 44 23.21 23.91 12.70
C CYS A 44 21.83 23.56 12.10
N PRO A 45 21.72 23.44 10.75
CA PRO A 45 20.46 23.08 10.08
C PRO A 45 19.85 21.74 10.53
N GLY A 46 20.68 20.73 10.83
CA GLY A 46 20.19 19.42 11.30
C GLY A 46 19.53 19.49 12.67
N CYS A 47 20.05 20.34 13.58
CA CYS A 47 19.41 20.58 14.88
C CYS A 47 18.16 21.46 14.75
N GLN A 48 18.08 22.34 13.75
CA GLN A 48 16.87 23.14 13.45
C GLN A 48 15.71 22.26 13.00
N GLU A 49 15.97 21.33 12.07
CA GLU A 49 14.99 20.38 11.59
C GLU A 49 14.50 19.46 12.73
N PHE A 50 15.45 18.86 13.47
CA PHE A 50 15.15 18.03 14.64
C PHE A 50 14.29 18.76 15.69
N PHE A 51 14.65 20.00 16.05
CA PHE A 51 13.90 20.77 17.05
C PHE A 51 12.49 21.14 16.57
N SER A 52 12.35 21.52 15.30
CA SER A 52 11.05 21.79 14.66
C SER A 52 10.14 20.55 14.72
N ASP A 53 10.71 19.37 14.48
CA ASP A 53 9.95 18.12 14.53
C ASP A 53 9.54 17.74 15.95
N ILE A 54 10.40 17.87 16.95
CA ILE A 54 10.02 17.65 18.36
C ILE A 54 8.94 18.65 18.79
N GLN A 55 9.05 19.92 18.43
CA GLN A 55 8.01 20.91 18.73
C GLN A 55 6.67 20.53 18.10
N ARG A 56 6.66 20.03 16.86
CA ARG A 56 5.45 19.51 16.22
C ARG A 56 4.87 18.30 16.96
N PHE A 57 5.71 17.35 17.37
CA PHE A 57 5.27 16.18 18.13
C PHE A 57 4.69 16.57 19.49
N VAL A 58 5.34 17.47 20.23
CA VAL A 58 4.83 17.95 21.52
C VAL A 58 3.55 18.74 21.34
N HIS A 59 3.43 19.55 20.28
CA HIS A 59 2.18 20.25 19.97
C HIS A 59 1.05 19.26 19.67
N LEU A 60 1.31 18.23 18.86
CA LEU A 60 0.34 17.18 18.53
C LEU A 60 -0.07 16.38 19.78
N HIS A 61 0.88 16.02 20.64
CA HIS A 61 0.61 15.32 21.89
C HIS A 61 -0.17 16.18 22.89
N GLN A 62 0.14 17.48 23.00
CA GLN A 62 -0.62 18.41 23.83
C GLN A 62 -2.03 18.63 23.30
N ASP A 63 -2.21 18.67 21.98
CA ASP A 63 -3.53 18.72 21.35
C ASP A 63 -4.32 17.44 21.69
N MET A 64 -3.72 16.24 21.56
CA MET A 64 -4.39 14.98 21.89
C MET A 64 -4.70 14.80 23.38
N ALA A 65 -3.91 15.40 24.27
CA ALA A 65 -4.07 15.30 25.72
C ALA A 65 -5.17 16.24 26.27
N ASP A 66 -5.55 17.28 25.53
CA ASP A 66 -6.56 18.25 25.94
C ASP A 66 -7.63 18.45 24.84
N PRO A 67 -8.76 17.70 24.92
CA PRO A 67 -9.86 17.82 23.98
C PRO A 67 -10.43 19.24 23.88
N ASP A 68 -10.38 20.04 24.95
CA ASP A 68 -10.89 21.41 24.95
C ASP A 68 -9.99 22.35 24.14
N ARG A 69 -8.70 22.04 24.04
CA ARG A 69 -7.73 22.79 23.21
C ARG A 69 -7.89 22.48 21.73
N ILE A 70 -8.15 21.21 21.37
CA ILE A 70 -8.58 20.83 20.02
C ILE A 70 -9.88 21.56 19.68
N MET A 71 -10.87 21.52 20.58
CA MET A 71 -12.16 22.19 20.37
C MET A 71 -12.02 23.71 20.29
N ALA A 72 -11.11 24.34 21.04
CA ALA A 72 -10.82 25.77 20.96
C ALA A 72 -10.15 26.15 19.64
N ARG A 73 -9.24 25.31 19.11
CA ARG A 73 -8.68 25.49 17.75
C ARG A 73 -9.71 25.26 16.66
N MET A 74 -10.55 24.24 16.80
CA MET A 74 -11.67 24.01 15.87
C MET A 74 -12.70 25.14 15.94
N ALA A 75 -12.87 25.78 17.10
CA ALA A 75 -13.73 26.95 17.30
C ALA A 75 -13.11 28.27 16.79
N GLN A 76 -11.77 28.33 16.63
CA GLN A 76 -11.10 29.43 15.92
C GLN A 76 -11.32 29.36 14.41
N TRP A 77 -11.67 28.20 13.87
CA TRP A 77 -12.10 28.08 12.49
C TRP A 77 -13.58 28.44 12.44
N SER A 78 -13.94 29.49 11.69
CA SER A 78 -15.34 29.77 11.48
C SER A 78 -16.01 28.57 10.78
N GLY A 79 -17.32 28.36 10.96
CA GLY A 79 -18.02 27.29 10.25
C GLY A 79 -17.81 27.37 8.72
N ARG A 80 -17.51 28.57 8.20
CA ARG A 80 -17.13 28.79 6.81
C ARG A 80 -15.73 28.28 6.47
N ASP A 81 -14.74 28.43 7.36
CA ASP A 81 -13.38 27.94 7.17
C ASP A 81 -13.31 26.41 7.22
N LEU A 82 -14.04 25.80 8.16
CA LEU A 82 -14.21 24.34 8.23
C LEU A 82 -14.86 23.78 6.96
N THR A 83 -15.91 24.44 6.47
CA THR A 83 -16.59 24.02 5.24
C THR A 83 -15.67 24.14 4.03
N GLN A 84 -14.92 25.24 3.91
CA GLN A 84 -13.95 25.41 2.82
C GLN A 84 -12.79 24.40 2.90
N ALA A 85 -12.28 24.11 4.09
CA ALA A 85 -11.24 23.10 4.27
C ALA A 85 -11.74 21.70 3.89
N ALA A 86 -12.95 21.33 4.29
CA ALA A 86 -13.58 20.07 3.91
C ALA A 86 -13.84 19.98 2.40
N GLU A 87 -14.36 21.05 1.78
CA GLU A 87 -14.54 21.12 0.33
C GLU A 87 -13.21 20.97 -0.42
N ARG A 88 -12.13 21.60 0.06
CA ARG A 88 -10.79 21.45 -0.53
C ARG A 88 -10.27 20.03 -0.39
N ALA A 89 -10.42 19.42 0.78
CA ALA A 89 -10.03 18.04 1.01
C ALA A 89 -10.79 17.07 0.09
N ASP A 90 -12.10 17.28 -0.13
CA ASP A 90 -12.89 16.50 -1.09
C ASP A 90 -12.36 16.67 -2.53
N LEU A 91 -12.04 17.90 -2.94
CA LEU A 91 -11.51 18.16 -4.27
C LEU A 91 -10.14 17.50 -4.49
N ASP A 92 -9.23 17.62 -3.51
CA ASP A 92 -7.91 16.99 -3.53
C ASP A 92 -8.06 15.47 -3.60
N HIS A 93 -8.89 14.88 -2.74
CA HIS A 93 -9.15 13.44 -2.73
C HIS A 93 -9.71 12.94 -4.07
N ARG A 94 -10.65 13.68 -4.68
CA ARG A 94 -11.23 13.35 -5.98
C ARG A 94 -10.20 13.44 -7.12
N LEU A 95 -9.33 14.45 -7.10
CA LEU A 95 -8.26 14.55 -8.08
C LEU A 95 -7.25 13.40 -7.91
N ALA A 96 -6.83 13.13 -6.68
CA ALA A 96 -5.93 12.03 -6.36
C ALA A 96 -6.53 10.69 -6.81
N THR A 97 -7.83 10.47 -6.60
CA THR A 97 -8.55 9.28 -7.06
C THR A 97 -8.50 9.12 -8.59
N ILE A 98 -8.68 10.21 -9.35
CA ILE A 98 -8.60 10.17 -10.82
C ILE A 98 -7.18 9.78 -11.26
N LEU A 99 -6.17 10.40 -10.67
CA LEU A 99 -4.77 10.11 -10.96
C LEU A 99 -4.41 8.67 -10.59
N TYR A 100 -4.85 8.20 -9.42
CA TYR A 100 -4.72 6.82 -8.97
C TYR A 100 -5.32 5.84 -9.97
N GLN A 101 -6.57 6.04 -10.41
CA GLN A 101 -7.24 5.09 -11.32
C GLN A 101 -6.52 5.01 -12.67
N LEU A 102 -6.03 6.12 -13.20
CA LEU A 102 -5.18 6.14 -14.39
C LEU A 102 -3.85 5.45 -14.15
N GLY A 103 -3.20 5.74 -13.02
CA GLY A 103 -1.92 5.18 -12.63
C GLY A 103 -1.98 3.66 -12.54
N LYS A 104 -2.97 3.15 -11.80
CA LYS A 104 -3.33 1.74 -11.71
C LYS A 104 -3.56 1.11 -13.08
N ALA A 105 -4.34 1.74 -13.96
CA ALA A 105 -4.62 1.19 -15.28
C ALA A 105 -3.34 1.01 -16.10
N TYR A 106 -2.47 2.02 -16.13
CA TYR A 106 -1.19 1.94 -16.81
C TYR A 106 -0.24 0.90 -16.18
N THR A 107 -0.16 0.83 -14.85
CA THR A 107 0.65 -0.16 -14.13
C THR A 107 0.22 -1.58 -14.47
N LEU A 108 -1.10 -1.86 -14.48
CA LEU A 108 -1.62 -3.19 -14.79
C LEU A 108 -1.39 -3.54 -16.27
N LEU A 109 -1.58 -2.59 -17.19
CA LEU A 109 -1.26 -2.79 -18.61
C LEU A 109 0.21 -3.15 -18.84
N ALA A 110 1.13 -2.60 -18.05
CA ALA A 110 2.56 -2.87 -18.17
C ALA A 110 2.98 -4.21 -17.54
N ILE A 111 2.47 -4.52 -16.34
CA ILE A 111 2.96 -5.66 -15.54
C ILE A 111 2.18 -6.95 -15.83
N ASP A 112 0.87 -6.87 -16.03
CA ASP A 112 0.05 -8.06 -16.14
C ASP A 112 -1.19 -7.85 -17.02
N PRO A 113 -1.05 -7.99 -18.35
CA PRO A 113 -2.13 -7.80 -19.32
C PRO A 113 -3.31 -8.76 -19.14
N GLY A 114 -3.09 -9.90 -18.46
CA GLY A 114 -4.12 -10.92 -18.19
C GLY A 114 -4.84 -10.76 -16.85
N PHE A 115 -4.38 -9.84 -15.99
CA PHE A 115 -4.88 -9.71 -14.61
C PHE A 115 -6.18 -8.91 -14.54
N ARG A 116 -7.30 -9.62 -14.57
CA ARG A 116 -8.62 -8.99 -14.44
C ARG A 116 -9.12 -8.80 -13.00
N GLU A 117 -8.48 -9.37 -11.98
CA GLU A 117 -8.83 -9.14 -10.57
C GLU A 117 -7.63 -9.43 -9.64
N ARG A 118 -7.23 -8.68 -8.61
CA ARG A 118 -7.45 -7.31 -8.10
C ARG A 118 -6.39 -7.10 -7.01
N VAL A 119 -5.89 -5.87 -6.85
CA VAL A 119 -5.73 -5.32 -5.49
C VAL A 119 -7.03 -4.58 -5.14
N PHE A 120 -7.76 -3.98 -6.09
CA PHE A 120 -8.96 -3.20 -5.73
C PHE A 120 -10.15 -3.34 -6.65
N GLU A 121 -10.00 -2.96 -7.92
CA GLU A 121 -11.07 -2.97 -8.94
C GLU A 121 -10.55 -3.33 -10.32
N ALA A 122 -11.42 -3.66 -11.28
CA ALA A 122 -11.01 -3.77 -12.68
C ALA A 122 -10.37 -2.44 -13.14
N PRO A 123 -9.34 -2.47 -14.01
CA PRO A 123 -8.75 -1.24 -14.55
C PRO A 123 -9.80 -0.44 -15.33
N VAL A 124 -9.74 0.89 -15.19
CA VAL A 124 -10.62 1.81 -15.92
C VAL A 124 -10.21 1.95 -17.39
N ALA A 125 -11.16 2.37 -18.23
CA ALA A 125 -10.86 2.79 -19.60
C ALA A 125 -10.04 4.08 -19.59
N VAL A 126 -8.74 3.95 -19.93
CA VAL A 126 -7.73 5.03 -19.80
C VAL A 126 -8.19 6.32 -20.48
N ASP A 127 -8.64 6.26 -21.73
CA ASP A 127 -9.02 7.46 -22.49
C ASP A 127 -10.21 8.18 -21.85
N GLN A 128 -11.25 7.43 -21.46
CA GLN A 128 -12.44 8.01 -20.83
C GLN A 128 -12.11 8.73 -19.51
N VAL A 129 -11.33 8.08 -18.64
CA VAL A 129 -10.96 8.66 -17.34
C VAL A 129 -10.01 9.84 -17.51
N LYS A 130 -9.11 9.78 -18.49
CA LYS A 130 -8.20 10.88 -18.81
C LYS A 130 -8.97 12.12 -19.26
N HIS A 131 -9.92 11.98 -20.20
CA HIS A 131 -10.76 13.08 -20.65
C HIS A 131 -11.59 13.67 -19.52
N ARG A 132 -12.18 12.82 -18.67
CA ARG A 132 -12.92 13.26 -17.48
C ARG A 132 -12.02 14.01 -16.49
N GLY A 133 -10.81 13.52 -16.26
CA GLY A 133 -9.82 14.14 -15.37
C GLY A 133 -9.40 15.52 -15.84
N ARG A 134 -9.14 15.68 -17.14
CA ARG A 134 -8.84 17.00 -17.75
C ARG A 134 -9.96 18.01 -17.50
N GLY A 135 -11.19 17.63 -17.85
CA GLY A 135 -12.35 18.51 -17.67
C GLY A 135 -12.60 18.88 -16.20
N PHE A 136 -12.36 17.94 -15.28
CA PHE A 136 -12.45 18.20 -13.84
C PHE A 136 -11.43 19.25 -13.39
N VAL A 137 -10.15 19.05 -13.72
CA VAL A 137 -9.07 19.97 -13.32
C VAL A 137 -9.24 21.35 -13.95
N ASP A 138 -9.58 21.42 -15.25
CA ASP A 138 -9.84 22.68 -15.95
C ASP A 138 -11.00 23.45 -15.30
N GLY A 139 -12.08 22.76 -14.92
CA GLY A 139 -13.24 23.38 -14.27
C GLY A 139 -12.92 23.95 -12.88
N ILE A 140 -12.12 23.22 -12.07
CA ILE A 140 -11.75 23.66 -10.73
C ILE A 140 -10.78 24.85 -10.76
N LEU A 141 -9.79 24.82 -11.66
CA LEU A 141 -8.84 25.93 -11.82
C LEU A 141 -9.51 27.18 -12.37
N ALA A 142 -10.45 27.06 -13.31
CA ALA A 142 -11.21 28.21 -13.82
C ALA A 142 -12.09 28.87 -12.76
N ALA A 143 -12.56 28.10 -11.77
CA ALA A 143 -13.37 28.58 -10.66
C ALA A 143 -12.53 29.09 -9.46
N ASP A 144 -11.19 29.06 -9.56
CA ASP A 144 -10.23 29.46 -8.53
C ASP A 144 -10.49 28.88 -7.13
N ARG A 145 -11.01 27.65 -7.06
CA ARG A 145 -11.40 26.99 -5.79
C ARG A 145 -10.21 26.42 -5.00
N VAL A 146 -9.00 26.50 -5.55
CA VAL A 146 -7.78 25.85 -5.05
C VAL A 146 -6.57 26.81 -5.08
N ALA A 147 -6.78 28.10 -4.86
CA ALA A 147 -5.75 29.15 -4.98
C ALA A 147 -4.43 28.80 -4.25
N ASP A 148 -4.53 28.31 -3.01
CA ASP A 148 -3.38 27.97 -2.14
C ASP A 148 -2.60 26.71 -2.59
N ARG A 149 -3.25 25.79 -3.31
CA ARG A 149 -2.64 24.57 -3.89
C ARG A 149 -2.55 24.62 -5.42
N SER A 150 -2.59 25.84 -5.97
CA SER A 150 -2.69 26.03 -7.42
C SER A 150 -1.50 25.45 -8.18
N GLN A 151 -0.34 25.28 -7.54
CA GLN A 151 0.83 24.63 -8.15
C GLN A 151 0.61 23.13 -8.38
N ASP A 152 0.19 22.37 -7.36
CA ASP A 152 -0.07 20.92 -7.45
C ASP A 152 -1.14 20.62 -8.51
N TRP A 153 -2.22 21.42 -8.51
CA TRP A 153 -3.32 21.29 -9.47
C TRP A 153 -2.88 21.64 -10.90
N ARG A 154 -2.03 22.66 -11.08
CA ARG A 154 -1.43 22.98 -12.39
C ARG A 154 -0.50 21.86 -12.85
N GLU A 155 0.29 21.27 -11.95
CA GLU A 155 1.15 20.13 -12.31
C GLU A 155 0.33 18.92 -12.74
N ALA A 156 -0.72 18.56 -11.99
CA ALA A 156 -1.66 17.51 -12.36
C ALA A 156 -2.31 17.79 -13.73
N ARG A 157 -2.72 19.04 -13.98
CA ARG A 157 -3.23 19.49 -15.27
C ARG A 157 -2.22 19.27 -16.39
N HIS A 158 -0.98 19.72 -16.22
CA HIS A 158 0.10 19.56 -17.20
C HIS A 158 0.40 18.08 -17.47
N MET A 159 0.32 17.25 -16.43
CA MET A 159 0.48 15.82 -16.57
C MET A 159 -0.60 15.22 -17.45
N LEU A 160 -1.86 15.55 -17.18
CA LEU A 160 -3.01 15.08 -17.95
C LEU A 160 -3.03 15.63 -19.37
N ASN A 161 -2.56 16.86 -19.64
CA ASN A 161 -2.68 17.57 -20.93
C ASN A 161 -1.52 17.38 -21.93
N GLY A 162 -0.60 16.46 -21.69
CA GLY A 162 0.43 16.15 -22.70
C GLY A 162 1.71 15.51 -22.19
N ARG A 163 2.06 15.68 -20.91
CA ARG A 163 3.28 15.06 -20.37
C ARG A 163 3.18 13.54 -20.41
N LEU A 164 2.00 12.98 -20.12
CA LEU A 164 1.75 11.54 -20.19
C LEU A 164 1.88 10.98 -21.62
N GLU A 165 1.49 11.73 -22.64
CA GLU A 165 1.63 11.32 -24.04
C GLU A 165 3.10 11.18 -24.45
N ARG A 166 3.98 11.99 -23.87
CA ARG A 166 5.42 11.98 -24.16
C ARG A 166 6.16 10.82 -23.50
N ILE A 167 5.59 10.24 -22.46
CA ILE A 167 6.14 9.04 -21.83
C ILE A 167 5.75 7.85 -22.72
N THR A 168 6.72 7.07 -23.17
CA THR A 168 6.42 5.88 -23.99
C THR A 168 6.06 4.69 -23.11
N ASP A 169 6.81 4.51 -22.02
CA ASP A 169 6.65 3.38 -21.10
C ASP A 169 5.36 3.51 -20.26
N PRO A 170 4.39 2.57 -20.38
CA PRO A 170 3.21 2.54 -19.53
C PRO A 170 3.55 2.44 -18.04
N LEU A 171 4.63 1.75 -17.66
CA LEU A 171 4.96 1.59 -16.24
C LEU A 171 5.38 2.92 -15.60
N GLU A 172 6.23 3.68 -16.30
CA GLU A 172 6.60 5.05 -15.91
C GLU A 172 5.38 5.99 -15.88
N LYS A 173 4.41 5.87 -16.80
CA LYS A 173 3.14 6.62 -16.70
C LYS A 173 2.41 6.30 -15.41
N GLY A 174 2.30 5.00 -15.11
CA GLY A 174 1.67 4.50 -13.90
C GLY A 174 2.30 5.11 -12.66
N ARG A 175 3.63 5.02 -12.55
CA ARG A 175 4.42 5.59 -11.44
C ARG A 175 4.17 7.09 -11.26
N ARG A 176 4.32 7.89 -12.33
CA ARG A 176 4.14 9.36 -12.24
C ARG A 176 2.76 9.77 -11.77
N LEU A 177 1.73 9.08 -12.26
CA LEU A 177 0.35 9.32 -11.87
C LEU A 177 0.11 8.99 -10.39
N LEU A 178 0.65 7.88 -9.91
CA LEU A 178 0.53 7.47 -8.51
C LEU A 178 1.32 8.41 -7.58
N ASP A 179 2.52 8.83 -7.98
CA ASP A 179 3.31 9.81 -7.22
C ASP A 179 2.54 11.14 -7.08
N SER A 180 1.97 11.66 -8.17
CA SER A 180 1.16 12.88 -8.08
C SER A 180 -0.14 12.71 -7.31
N ALA A 181 -0.75 11.51 -7.32
CA ALA A 181 -1.88 11.22 -6.45
C ALA A 181 -1.48 11.39 -4.98
N LEU A 182 -0.30 10.91 -4.57
CA LEU A 182 0.23 11.07 -3.22
C LEU A 182 0.73 12.48 -2.90
N THR A 183 1.17 13.26 -3.89
CA THR A 183 1.47 14.69 -3.70
C THR A 183 0.20 15.47 -3.36
N ILE A 184 -0.93 15.14 -4.00
CA ILE A 184 -2.21 15.82 -3.78
C ILE A 184 -2.85 15.33 -2.49
N ASP A 185 -3.01 14.01 -2.36
CA ASP A 185 -3.57 13.34 -1.19
C ASP A 185 -2.57 12.31 -0.66
N ASN A 186 -1.78 12.72 0.32
CA ASN A 186 -0.80 11.86 0.94
C ASN A 186 -1.46 10.71 1.73
N SER A 187 -2.77 10.69 1.95
CA SER A 187 -3.45 9.63 2.69
C SER A 187 -3.96 8.51 1.78
N HIS A 188 -3.76 8.63 0.45
CA HIS A 188 -4.28 7.67 -0.51
C HIS A 188 -3.55 6.31 -0.46
N GLU A 189 -4.08 5.40 0.36
CA GLU A 189 -3.54 4.07 0.66
C GLU A 189 -3.37 3.19 -0.60
N GLU A 190 -4.34 3.20 -1.52
CA GLU A 190 -4.31 2.40 -2.74
C GLU A 190 -3.20 2.86 -3.69
N ALA A 191 -2.93 4.16 -3.76
CA ALA A 191 -1.84 4.69 -4.58
C ALA A 191 -0.47 4.20 -4.07
N ARG A 192 -0.27 4.21 -2.74
CA ARG A 192 0.93 3.62 -2.11
C ARG A 192 1.08 2.14 -2.43
N LEU A 193 0.01 1.36 -2.34
CA LEU A 193 0.04 -0.08 -2.64
C LEU A 193 0.48 -0.37 -4.07
N TYR A 194 0.01 0.41 -5.04
CA TYR A 194 0.45 0.25 -6.42
C TYR A 194 1.89 0.70 -6.64
N LEU A 195 2.37 1.75 -5.98
CA LEU A 195 3.80 2.11 -6.02
C LEU A 195 4.68 1.00 -5.44
N ALA A 196 4.29 0.42 -4.30
CA ALA A 196 4.96 -0.73 -3.71
C ALA A 196 4.96 -1.95 -4.65
N TYR A 197 3.85 -2.16 -5.37
CA TYR A 197 3.74 -3.20 -6.39
C TYR A 197 4.71 -2.97 -7.57
N ILE A 198 4.86 -1.72 -8.04
CA ILE A 198 5.84 -1.37 -9.07
C ILE A 198 7.27 -1.60 -8.54
N LEU A 199 7.58 -1.15 -7.32
CA LEU A 199 8.91 -1.36 -6.70
C LEU A 199 9.26 -2.85 -6.66
N ARG A 200 8.30 -3.71 -6.29
CA ARG A 200 8.51 -5.16 -6.32
C ARG A 200 8.78 -5.67 -7.74
N HIS A 201 8.00 -5.22 -8.72
CA HIS A 201 8.18 -5.64 -10.12
C HIS A 201 9.57 -5.26 -10.66
N GLU A 202 10.10 -4.11 -10.24
CA GLU A 202 11.47 -3.67 -10.53
C GLU A 202 12.56 -4.41 -9.74
N GLY A 203 12.20 -5.38 -8.90
CA GLY A 203 13.13 -6.11 -8.05
C GLY A 203 13.63 -5.35 -6.84
N LYS A 204 13.10 -4.15 -6.55
CA LYS A 204 13.44 -3.33 -5.36
C LYS A 204 12.71 -3.86 -4.12
N ARG A 205 13.01 -5.10 -3.74
CA ARG A 205 12.26 -5.88 -2.73
C ARG A 205 12.20 -5.21 -1.37
N LEU A 206 13.32 -4.68 -0.86
CA LEU A 206 13.38 -4.02 0.44
C LEU A 206 12.46 -2.78 0.48
N LYS A 207 12.59 -1.90 -0.51
CA LYS A 207 11.72 -0.71 -0.63
C LYS A 207 10.24 -1.08 -0.81
N ALA A 208 9.96 -2.16 -1.54
CA ALA A 208 8.59 -2.65 -1.67
C ALA A 208 8.04 -3.17 -0.34
N ALA A 209 8.85 -3.91 0.43
CA ALA A 209 8.46 -4.43 1.74
C ALA A 209 8.22 -3.30 2.74
N GLU A 210 9.07 -2.27 2.76
CA GLU A 210 8.88 -1.06 3.57
C GLU A 210 7.56 -0.37 3.23
N ALA A 211 7.31 -0.10 1.94
CA ALA A 211 6.08 0.56 1.50
C ALA A 211 4.82 -0.28 1.77
N PHE A 212 4.87 -1.60 1.61
CA PHE A 212 3.74 -2.45 2.02
C PHE A 212 3.54 -2.44 3.53
N ARG A 213 4.61 -2.44 4.32
CA ARG A 213 4.53 -2.40 5.78
C ARG A 213 3.94 -1.09 6.28
N GLU A 214 4.35 0.04 5.70
CA GLU A 214 3.74 1.35 5.99
C GLU A 214 2.22 1.31 5.78
N VAL A 215 1.75 0.77 4.65
CA VAL A 215 0.30 0.64 4.41
C VAL A 215 -0.35 -0.30 5.42
N PHE A 216 0.28 -1.43 5.74
CA PHE A 216 -0.25 -2.37 6.74
C PHE A 216 -0.43 -1.72 8.11
N ASP A 217 0.53 -0.90 8.54
CA ASP A 217 0.54 -0.27 9.85
C ASP A 217 -0.40 0.95 9.93
N THR A 218 -0.52 1.72 8.85
CA THR A 218 -1.17 3.04 8.87
C THR A 218 -2.56 3.07 8.22
N ALA A 219 -2.88 2.16 7.31
CA ALA A 219 -4.14 2.22 6.56
C ALA A 219 -5.36 2.18 7.49
N LEU A 220 -6.35 3.03 7.27
CA LEU A 220 -7.65 3.00 7.95
C LEU A 220 -8.52 1.87 7.40
N ASN A 221 -8.40 1.56 6.10
CA ASN A 221 -9.15 0.49 5.48
C ASN A 221 -8.48 -0.87 5.73
N GLU A 222 -9.21 -1.77 6.40
CA GLU A 222 -8.72 -3.11 6.72
C GLU A 222 -8.43 -3.96 5.48
N ALA A 223 -9.16 -3.75 4.38
CA ALA A 223 -8.85 -4.41 3.11
C ALA A 223 -7.48 -3.95 2.57
N ASN A 224 -7.13 -2.67 2.71
CA ASN A 224 -5.82 -2.15 2.29
C ASN A 224 -4.69 -2.79 3.10
N ARG A 225 -4.89 -2.97 4.42
CA ARG A 225 -3.99 -3.77 5.26
C ARG A 225 -3.89 -5.23 4.80
N GLY A 226 -5.01 -5.86 4.46
CA GLY A 226 -5.04 -7.20 3.91
C GLY A 226 -4.24 -7.35 2.62
N HIS A 227 -4.32 -6.37 1.73
CA HIS A 227 -3.56 -6.37 0.49
C HIS A 227 -2.06 -6.23 0.77
N ALA A 228 -1.68 -5.28 1.62
CA ALA A 228 -0.30 -5.15 2.08
C ALA A 228 0.24 -6.48 2.66
N ALA A 229 -0.50 -7.10 3.59
CA ALA A 229 -0.13 -8.38 4.19
C ALA A 229 0.05 -9.47 3.13
N ASN A 230 -0.89 -9.60 2.18
CA ASN A 230 -0.75 -10.56 1.09
C ASN A 230 0.51 -10.32 0.24
N GLN A 231 0.85 -9.07 -0.07
CA GLN A 231 2.05 -8.77 -0.85
C GLN A 231 3.34 -8.99 -0.06
N LEU A 232 3.36 -8.69 1.24
CA LEU A 232 4.45 -9.02 2.16
C LEU A 232 4.67 -10.53 2.24
N GLY A 233 3.59 -11.31 2.41
CA GLY A 233 3.66 -12.77 2.37
C GLY A 233 4.28 -13.29 1.07
N ARG A 234 3.94 -12.69 -0.07
CA ARG A 234 4.52 -13.06 -1.38
C ARG A 234 5.99 -12.70 -1.50
N LEU A 235 6.42 -11.58 -0.93
CA LEU A 235 7.83 -11.17 -0.90
C LEU A 235 8.67 -12.18 -0.11
N HIS A 236 8.26 -12.50 1.13
CA HIS A 236 8.94 -13.48 1.96
C HIS A 236 8.94 -14.88 1.33
N ALA A 237 7.81 -15.32 0.76
CA ALA A 237 7.74 -16.62 0.09
C ALA A 237 8.69 -16.70 -1.12
N ALA A 238 8.88 -15.61 -1.86
CA ALA A 238 9.81 -15.53 -2.98
C ALA A 238 11.29 -15.55 -2.55
N GLU A 239 11.57 -15.23 -1.28
CA GLU A 239 12.90 -15.34 -0.66
C GLU A 239 13.14 -16.70 0.00
N GLY A 240 12.14 -17.60 -0.03
CA GLY A 240 12.18 -18.90 0.61
C GLY A 240 11.83 -18.86 2.10
N ASP A 241 11.54 -17.70 2.67
CA ASP A 241 11.12 -17.55 4.06
C ASP A 241 9.63 -17.87 4.22
N GLN A 242 9.31 -19.16 4.17
CA GLN A 242 7.94 -19.66 4.27
C GLN A 242 7.34 -19.40 5.66
N ARG A 243 8.18 -19.39 6.69
CA ARG A 243 7.76 -19.12 8.05
C ARG A 243 7.24 -17.69 8.19
N GLU A 244 7.97 -16.70 7.69
CA GLU A 244 7.52 -15.32 7.70
C GLU A 244 6.34 -15.09 6.75
N ALA A 245 6.37 -15.70 5.56
CA ALA A 245 5.24 -15.65 4.63
C ALA A 245 3.93 -16.12 5.26
N SER A 246 3.98 -17.23 6.01
CA SER A 246 2.81 -17.80 6.69
C SER A 246 2.21 -16.85 7.73
N LYS A 247 3.00 -16.01 8.41
CA LYS A 247 2.49 -15.04 9.40
C LYS A 247 1.59 -14.02 8.73
N TRP A 248 2.01 -13.50 7.57
CA TRP A 248 1.25 -12.51 6.83
C TRP A 248 -0.05 -13.07 6.26
N TYR A 249 -0.01 -14.25 5.61
CA TYR A 249 -1.23 -14.89 5.11
C TYR A 249 -2.18 -15.28 6.24
N ARG A 250 -1.63 -15.73 7.38
CA ARG A 250 -2.42 -16.06 8.56
C ARG A 250 -3.10 -14.83 9.15
N TRP A 251 -2.49 -13.65 9.11
CA TRP A 251 -3.17 -12.41 9.51
C TRP A 251 -4.41 -12.14 8.65
N VAL A 252 -4.31 -12.31 7.32
CA VAL A 252 -5.45 -12.14 6.39
C VAL A 252 -6.57 -13.15 6.70
N VAL A 253 -6.21 -14.39 7.05
CA VAL A 253 -7.19 -15.42 7.41
C VAL A 253 -7.83 -15.14 8.78
N LEU A 254 -7.04 -14.80 9.80
CA LEU A 254 -7.51 -14.61 11.18
C LEU A 254 -8.30 -13.31 11.38
N SER A 255 -8.04 -12.27 10.58
CA SER A 255 -8.86 -11.05 10.53
C SER A 255 -10.24 -11.27 9.91
N GLY A 256 -10.53 -12.48 9.41
CA GLY A 256 -11.79 -12.79 8.72
C GLY A 256 -11.91 -12.15 7.33
N LEU A 257 -10.90 -11.43 6.84
CA LEU A 257 -10.90 -10.84 5.50
C LEU A 257 -11.13 -11.89 4.41
N ALA A 258 -10.49 -13.05 4.54
CA ALA A 258 -10.65 -14.15 3.60
C ALA A 258 -12.09 -14.72 3.53
N ASP A 259 -12.94 -14.47 4.54
CA ASP A 259 -14.34 -14.91 4.55
C ASP A 259 -15.32 -13.84 4.06
N ARG A 260 -15.10 -12.57 4.44
CA ARG A 260 -16.03 -11.48 4.12
C ARG A 260 -15.74 -10.80 2.78
N ASP A 261 -14.55 -11.00 2.23
CA ASP A 261 -14.11 -10.34 1.01
C ASP A 261 -13.45 -11.36 0.06
N ASP A 262 -14.17 -11.62 -1.02
CA ASP A 262 -13.84 -12.59 -2.05
C ASP A 262 -12.50 -12.30 -2.75
N ARG A 263 -11.89 -11.13 -2.55
CA ARG A 263 -10.54 -10.84 -3.06
C ARG A 263 -9.45 -11.58 -2.27
N PHE A 264 -9.74 -12.03 -1.05
CA PHE A 264 -8.74 -12.54 -0.11
C PHE A 264 -8.72 -14.06 0.06
N TRP A 265 -9.62 -14.81 -0.58
CA TRP A 265 -9.66 -16.28 -0.44
C TRP A 265 -8.30 -16.93 -0.77
N VAL A 266 -7.55 -16.37 -1.72
CA VAL A 266 -6.24 -16.88 -2.16
C VAL A 266 -5.19 -16.87 -1.04
N ALA A 267 -5.37 -16.06 0.00
CA ALA A 267 -4.49 -16.08 1.18
C ALA A 267 -4.51 -17.45 1.87
N ARG A 268 -5.65 -18.18 1.86
CA ARG A 268 -5.72 -19.55 2.39
C ARG A 268 -4.91 -20.53 1.57
N PHE A 269 -4.97 -20.41 0.24
CA PHE A 269 -4.14 -21.22 -0.65
C PHE A 269 -2.66 -20.96 -0.39
N ASN A 270 -2.25 -19.69 -0.32
CA ASN A 270 -0.86 -19.32 -0.09
C ASN A 270 -0.38 -19.75 1.31
N LEU A 271 -1.24 -19.72 2.33
CA LEU A 271 -0.92 -20.24 3.65
C LEU A 271 -0.69 -21.77 3.63
N GLY A 272 -1.58 -22.53 2.98
CA GLY A 272 -1.40 -23.98 2.80
C GLY A 272 -0.15 -24.32 2.00
N LEU A 273 0.17 -23.53 0.96
CA LEU A 273 1.40 -23.63 0.18
C LEU A 273 2.64 -23.37 1.05
N SER A 274 2.65 -22.31 1.86
CA SER A 274 3.78 -22.02 2.75
C SER A 274 4.01 -23.16 3.75
N TYR A 275 2.94 -23.76 4.31
CA TYR A 275 3.10 -24.94 5.16
C TYR A 275 3.66 -26.16 4.41
N ALA A 276 3.22 -26.41 3.17
CA ALA A 276 3.79 -27.48 2.36
C ALA A 276 5.29 -27.28 2.14
N LEU A 277 5.70 -26.06 1.81
CA LEU A 277 7.11 -25.72 1.53
C LEU A 277 7.98 -25.71 2.79
N ASP A 278 7.39 -25.47 3.97
CA ASP A 278 8.06 -25.56 5.28
C ASP A 278 8.10 -27.01 5.82
N GLY A 279 7.47 -27.97 5.13
CA GLY A 279 7.42 -29.38 5.53
C GLY A 279 6.33 -29.72 6.56
N ASP A 280 5.43 -28.79 6.88
CA ASP A 280 4.29 -28.99 7.78
C ASP A 280 3.09 -29.57 6.99
N THR A 281 3.20 -30.85 6.62
CA THR A 281 2.23 -31.55 5.77
C THR A 281 0.80 -31.49 6.33
N GLU A 282 0.62 -31.71 7.64
CA GLU A 282 -0.70 -31.76 8.27
C GLU A 282 -1.40 -30.40 8.27
N ARG A 283 -0.67 -29.32 8.57
CA ARG A 283 -1.27 -27.97 8.47
C ARG A 283 -1.54 -27.58 7.03
N SER A 284 -0.70 -27.98 6.10
CA SER A 284 -0.94 -27.75 4.67
C SER A 284 -2.24 -28.40 4.22
N LEU A 285 -2.41 -29.70 4.49
CA LEU A 285 -3.61 -30.47 4.15
C LEU A 285 -4.87 -29.89 4.81
N THR A 286 -4.79 -29.53 6.10
CA THR A 286 -5.89 -28.89 6.82
C THR A 286 -6.27 -27.56 6.20
N GLY A 287 -5.27 -26.75 5.82
CA GLY A 287 -5.47 -25.47 5.15
C GLY A 287 -6.15 -25.62 3.79
N PHE A 288 -5.71 -26.57 2.96
CA PHE A 288 -6.33 -26.83 1.66
C PHE A 288 -7.76 -27.37 1.77
N ARG A 289 -8.03 -28.28 2.70
CA ARG A 289 -9.41 -28.74 2.97
C ARG A 289 -10.31 -27.58 3.39
N THR A 290 -9.84 -26.77 4.34
CA THR A 290 -10.58 -25.60 4.84
C THR A 290 -10.86 -24.60 3.70
N LEU A 291 -9.90 -24.37 2.81
CA LEU A 291 -10.09 -23.53 1.63
C LEU A 291 -11.24 -24.02 0.75
N LEU A 292 -11.31 -25.32 0.48
CA LEU A 292 -12.37 -25.91 -0.35
C LEU A 292 -13.73 -25.89 0.35
N ASP A 293 -13.77 -26.15 1.66
CA ASP A 293 -15.01 -26.09 2.44
C ASP A 293 -15.60 -24.69 2.51
N ARG A 294 -14.75 -23.67 2.63
CA ARG A 294 -15.17 -22.25 2.71
C ARG A 294 -15.50 -21.66 1.35
N HIS A 295 -14.90 -22.18 0.28
CA HIS A 295 -15.08 -21.66 -1.08
C HIS A 295 -15.39 -22.79 -2.08
N PRO A 296 -16.51 -23.50 -1.92
CA PRO A 296 -16.85 -24.64 -2.78
C PRO A 296 -17.05 -24.24 -4.26
N SER A 297 -17.43 -22.98 -4.53
CA SER A 297 -17.53 -22.45 -5.90
C SER A 297 -16.17 -22.22 -6.57
N ARG A 298 -15.06 -22.25 -5.82
CA ARG A 298 -13.71 -21.96 -6.31
C ARG A 298 -12.88 -23.21 -6.61
N VAL A 299 -13.42 -24.42 -6.48
CA VAL A 299 -12.67 -25.69 -6.68
C VAL A 299 -11.88 -25.69 -7.98
N GLY A 300 -12.48 -25.29 -9.11
CA GLY A 300 -11.78 -25.23 -10.40
C GLY A 300 -10.61 -24.22 -10.41
N ALA A 301 -10.78 -23.06 -9.77
CA ALA A 301 -9.71 -22.07 -9.64
C ALA A 301 -8.58 -22.58 -8.73
N VAL A 302 -8.93 -23.26 -7.63
CA VAL A 302 -7.95 -23.88 -6.73
C VAL A 302 -7.18 -24.97 -7.47
N ALA A 303 -7.84 -25.86 -8.21
CA ALA A 303 -7.19 -26.89 -9.01
C ALA A 303 -6.19 -26.30 -10.03
N GLN A 304 -6.55 -25.17 -10.67
CA GLN A 304 -5.64 -24.46 -11.57
C GLN A 304 -4.42 -23.88 -10.84
N LEU A 305 -4.58 -23.36 -9.62
CA LEU A 305 -3.45 -22.91 -8.80
C LEU A 305 -2.51 -24.07 -8.45
N PHE A 306 -3.05 -25.22 -8.05
CA PHE A 306 -2.27 -26.44 -7.82
C PHE A 306 -1.51 -26.88 -9.08
N ALA A 307 -2.17 -26.86 -10.25
CA ALA A 307 -1.55 -27.24 -11.51
C ALA A 307 -0.37 -26.32 -11.89
N ASN A 308 -0.47 -25.03 -11.56
CA ASN A 308 0.55 -24.02 -11.90
C ASN A 308 1.68 -23.90 -10.85
N ALA A 309 1.45 -24.34 -9.61
CA ALA A 309 2.40 -24.22 -8.51
C ALA A 309 3.47 -25.33 -8.55
N ARG A 310 4.52 -25.13 -9.37
CA ARG A 310 5.64 -26.10 -9.50
C ARG A 310 6.33 -26.41 -8.17
N SER A 311 6.50 -25.41 -7.31
CA SER A 311 7.10 -25.58 -5.98
C SER A 311 6.22 -26.43 -5.07
N LEU A 312 4.89 -26.30 -5.14
CA LEU A 312 3.96 -27.15 -4.41
C LEU A 312 4.07 -28.61 -4.86
N ARG A 313 4.13 -28.83 -6.17
CA ARG A 313 4.32 -30.18 -6.72
C ARG A 313 5.62 -30.81 -6.21
N ALA A 314 6.72 -30.07 -6.27
CA ALA A 314 7.99 -30.54 -5.74
C ALA A 314 7.93 -30.85 -4.23
N ALA A 315 7.19 -30.06 -3.44
CA ALA A 315 7.00 -30.31 -2.01
C ALA A 315 6.16 -31.57 -1.75
N ILE A 316 5.10 -31.79 -2.54
CA ILE A 316 4.25 -32.98 -2.46
C ILE A 316 5.06 -34.23 -2.81
N ASP A 317 5.81 -34.20 -3.91
CA ASP A 317 6.61 -35.34 -4.38
C ASP A 317 7.78 -35.65 -3.41
N GLY A 318 8.30 -34.64 -2.74
CA GLY A 318 9.41 -34.77 -1.79
C GLY A 318 9.04 -35.26 -0.39
N GLN A 319 7.74 -35.32 -0.06
CA GLN A 319 7.27 -35.67 1.29
C GLN A 319 6.48 -36.99 1.27
N PRO A 320 6.96 -38.05 1.96
CA PRO A 320 6.30 -39.35 1.95
C PRO A 320 4.84 -39.29 2.41
N GLY A 321 3.93 -39.85 1.62
CA GLY A 321 2.50 -39.93 1.96
C GLY A 321 1.70 -38.66 1.72
N PHE A 322 2.33 -37.55 1.32
CA PHE A 322 1.62 -36.29 1.10
C PHE A 322 0.66 -36.40 -0.09
N ALA A 323 1.09 -36.97 -1.22
CA ALA A 323 0.24 -37.13 -2.39
C ALA A 323 -1.03 -37.95 -2.08
N GLU A 324 -0.89 -39.09 -1.40
CA GLU A 324 -1.99 -39.96 -1.01
C GLU A 324 -2.94 -39.27 -0.03
N ALA A 325 -2.39 -38.56 0.96
CA ALA A 325 -3.18 -37.82 1.93
C ALA A 325 -3.93 -36.64 1.29
N LEU A 326 -3.33 -35.96 0.31
CA LEU A 326 -3.95 -34.87 -0.43
C LEU A 326 -5.11 -35.37 -1.30
N ILE A 327 -4.91 -36.48 -2.03
CA ILE A 327 -5.98 -37.12 -2.82
C ILE A 327 -7.13 -37.57 -1.91
N SER A 328 -6.82 -38.14 -0.75
CA SER A 328 -7.81 -38.61 0.21
C SER A 328 -8.63 -37.47 0.84
N ARG A 329 -7.99 -36.35 1.23
CA ARG A 329 -8.66 -35.22 1.91
C ARG A 329 -9.31 -34.22 0.95
N CYS A 330 -8.77 -34.08 -0.24
CA CYS A 330 -9.21 -33.09 -1.24
C CYS A 330 -9.44 -33.75 -2.62
N PRO A 331 -10.27 -34.80 -2.73
CA PRO A 331 -10.49 -35.51 -3.99
C PRO A 331 -11.07 -34.62 -5.11
N GLU A 332 -11.76 -33.55 -4.74
CA GLU A 332 -12.38 -32.60 -5.67
C GLU A 332 -11.35 -31.86 -6.53
N LEU A 333 -10.11 -31.72 -6.07
CA LEU A 333 -9.02 -31.09 -6.83
C LEU A 333 -8.58 -31.93 -8.05
N PHE A 334 -8.84 -33.24 -8.00
CA PHE A 334 -8.40 -34.20 -9.00
C PHE A 334 -9.55 -34.73 -9.87
N SER A 335 -10.78 -34.37 -9.51
CA SER A 335 -11.99 -34.71 -10.24
C SER A 335 -12.20 -33.66 -11.33
N ALA A 336 -11.74 -33.92 -12.55
CA ALA A 336 -11.83 -32.95 -13.65
C ALA A 336 -13.31 -32.57 -13.94
N PRO A 337 -13.63 -31.27 -14.14
CA PRO A 337 -14.71 -30.92 -15.03
C PRO A 337 -14.23 -31.16 -16.46
N THR A 338 -14.93 -31.97 -17.22
CA THR A 338 -14.67 -32.17 -18.65
C THR A 338 -14.62 -30.79 -19.35
N PRO A 339 -13.58 -30.44 -20.12
CA PRO A 339 -13.62 -29.22 -20.93
C PRO A 339 -14.60 -29.46 -22.08
N GLY A 340 -15.87 -29.06 -21.88
CA GLY A 340 -16.90 -29.10 -22.90
C GLY A 340 -18.27 -29.56 -22.40
N ALA A 341 -18.99 -28.68 -21.68
CA ALA A 341 -20.46 -28.70 -21.57
C ALA A 341 -20.94 -27.44 -20.83
N GLY A 342 -20.64 -26.26 -21.35
CA GLY A 342 -21.41 -25.04 -21.09
C GLY A 342 -22.14 -24.68 -22.38
N PRO A 343 -23.42 -24.29 -22.34
CA PRO A 343 -24.17 -24.00 -23.57
C PRO A 343 -23.49 -22.83 -24.30
N ALA A 344 -23.42 -22.94 -25.62
CA ALA A 344 -22.97 -21.85 -26.47
C ALA A 344 -23.78 -20.58 -26.14
N PRO A 345 -23.16 -19.39 -26.14
CA PRO A 345 -23.93 -18.16 -26.02
C PRO A 345 -24.84 -18.07 -27.24
N GLU A 346 -26.15 -18.14 -26.99
CA GLU A 346 -27.15 -17.74 -27.97
C GLU A 346 -26.89 -16.26 -28.30
N LEU A 347 -26.40 -16.04 -29.52
CA LEU A 347 -26.52 -14.74 -30.17
C LEU A 347 -28.01 -14.53 -30.44
N SER A 348 -28.63 -13.65 -29.67
CA SER A 348 -29.93 -13.08 -29.98
C SER A 348 -29.76 -11.56 -30.09
N GLU A 349 -30.03 -11.10 -31.31
CA GLU A 349 -30.20 -9.76 -31.89
C GLU A 349 -30.02 -8.50 -31.03
#